data_AF-A0A963LWE8-F1
#
_entry.id   AF-A0A963LWE8-F1
#
_cell.length_a   1.000
_cell.length_b   1.000
_cell.length_c   1.000
_cell.angle_alpha   90.00
_cell.angle_beta   90.00
_cell.angle_gamma   90.00
#
_symmetry.space_group_name_H-M   'P 1'
#
loop_
_entity.id
_entity.type
_entity.pdbx_description
1 polymer ?
#
loop_
_entity_poly.entity_id
_entity_poly.type
_entity_poly.pdbx_seq_one_letter_code
_entity_poly.pdbx_strand_id
1 'polypeptide(L)'
;MTPNPTGNLPTPTIVGLGRMGANMARRLARAGLTVHGFDPSAEAREALSGETGVRLHAELAASVQAQTARRLVWLMLPAGAITEQTLLALESLLQPGDVLVDGGNANYLDSQQRARHWK
;
A
#
# COMPACT_ATOMS: atom_id res chain seq x y z
N MET A 1 -24.97 -9.48 17.83
CA MET A 1 -24.87 -9.39 16.36
C MET A 1 -23.39 -9.44 16.00
N THR A 2 -22.87 -10.63 15.68
CA THR A 2 -21.52 -10.78 15.13
C THR A 2 -21.53 -10.20 13.71
N PRO A 3 -20.63 -9.29 13.33
CA PRO A 3 -20.57 -8.82 11.96
C PRO A 3 -20.27 -10.00 11.03
N ASN A 4 -21.02 -10.04 9.94
CA ASN A 4 -20.96 -11.04 8.88
C ASN A 4 -19.51 -11.14 8.33
N PRO A 5 -18.85 -12.31 8.27
CA PRO A 5 -17.49 -12.44 7.75
C PRO A 5 -17.40 -12.29 6.22
N THR A 6 -18.51 -11.99 5.55
CA THR A 6 -18.60 -11.74 4.09
C THR A 6 -18.45 -10.27 3.71
N GLY A 7 -17.98 -9.42 4.63
CA GLY A 7 -17.45 -8.12 4.25
C GLY A 7 -16.29 -8.32 3.27
N ASN A 8 -16.37 -7.71 2.09
CA ASN A 8 -15.36 -7.84 1.04
C ASN A 8 -13.95 -7.70 1.67
N LEU A 9 -13.12 -8.76 1.56
CA LEU A 9 -11.80 -8.76 2.17
C LEU A 9 -11.00 -7.55 1.65
N PRO A 10 -10.24 -6.86 2.51
CA PRO A 10 -9.50 -5.68 2.08
C PRO A 10 -8.52 -6.05 0.96
N THR A 11 -8.40 -5.17 -0.03
CA THR A 11 -7.47 -5.34 -1.16
C THR A 11 -6.33 -4.33 -1.05
N PRO A 12 -5.35 -4.53 -0.15
CA PRO A 12 -4.35 -3.51 0.15
C PRO A 12 -3.49 -3.17 -1.04
N THR A 13 -3.08 -1.90 -1.13
CA THR A 13 -2.00 -1.46 -2.00
C THR A 13 -0.68 -1.49 -1.23
N ILE A 14 0.30 -2.23 -1.72
CA ILE A 14 1.70 -2.13 -1.29
C ILE A 14 2.43 -1.16 -2.21
N VAL A 15 2.96 -0.07 -1.64
CA VAL A 15 3.76 0.93 -2.35
C VAL A 15 5.24 0.69 -2.06
N GLY A 16 6.00 0.41 -3.11
CA GLY A 16 7.38 -0.05 -3.04
C GLY A 16 7.43 -1.58 -3.04
N LEU A 17 7.97 -2.15 -4.12
CA LEU A 17 8.10 -3.59 -4.37
C LEU A 17 9.56 -4.05 -4.33
N GLY A 18 10.42 -3.29 -3.65
CA GLY A 18 11.73 -3.79 -3.22
C GLY A 18 11.59 -5.01 -2.30
N ARG A 19 12.72 -5.55 -1.82
CA ARG A 19 12.76 -6.84 -1.09
C ARG A 19 11.72 -7.00 0.02
N MET A 20 11.52 -5.98 0.86
CA MET A 20 10.54 -6.05 1.96
C MET A 20 9.09 -5.98 1.46
N GLY A 21 8.81 -5.05 0.54
CA GLY A 21 7.47 -4.87 -0.03
C GLY A 21 7.01 -6.09 -0.83
N ALA A 22 7.88 -6.65 -1.67
CA ALA A 22 7.59 -7.88 -2.39
C ALA A 22 7.27 -9.05 -1.45
N ASN A 23 8.05 -9.23 -0.39
CA ASN A 23 7.79 -10.29 0.59
C ASN A 23 6.47 -10.07 1.34
N MET A 24 6.11 -8.83 1.66
CA MET A 24 4.81 -8.51 2.27
C MET A 24 3.67 -8.79 1.30
N ALA A 25 3.77 -8.36 0.04
CA ALA A 25 2.77 -8.63 -0.99
C ALA A 25 2.51 -10.13 -1.14
N ARG A 26 3.57 -10.95 -1.24
CA ARG A 26 3.46 -12.41 -1.30
C ARG A 26 2.82 -12.99 -0.03
N ARG A 27 3.18 -12.49 1.15
CA ARG A 27 2.62 -12.97 2.42
C ARG A 27 1.11 -12.73 2.50
N LEU A 28 0.66 -11.53 2.12
CA LEU A 28 -0.76 -11.17 2.11
C LEU A 28 -1.52 -11.95 1.03
N ALA A 29 -0.93 -12.12 -0.15
CA ALA A 29 -1.50 -12.93 -1.22
C ALA A 29 -1.68 -14.40 -0.80
N ARG A 30 -0.68 -15.00 -0.15
CA ARG A 30 -0.78 -16.36 0.42
C ARG A 30 -1.84 -16.50 1.51
N ALA A 31 -2.18 -15.40 2.19
CA ALA A 31 -3.28 -15.36 3.16
C ALA A 31 -4.67 -15.23 2.49
N GLY A 32 -4.74 -15.24 1.16
CA GLY A 32 -5.99 -15.16 0.39
C GLY A 32 -6.45 -13.75 0.04
N LEU A 33 -5.64 -12.72 0.31
CA LEU A 33 -5.97 -11.34 -0.05
C LEU A 33 -5.55 -11.03 -1.49
N THR A 34 -6.34 -10.23 -2.20
CA THR A 34 -5.86 -9.61 -3.45
C THR A 34 -5.04 -8.38 -3.10
N VAL A 35 -3.80 -8.31 -3.56
CA VAL A 35 -2.86 -7.23 -3.27
C VAL A 35 -2.61 -6.42 -4.54
N HIS A 36 -2.70 -5.09 -4.44
CA HIS A 36 -2.27 -4.18 -5.50
C HIS A 36 -0.83 -3.77 -5.24
N GLY A 37 0.11 -4.13 -6.11
CA GLY A 37 1.51 -3.73 -5.98
C GLY A 37 1.83 -2.55 -6.88
N PHE A 38 2.41 -1.49 -6.33
CA PHE A 38 2.93 -0.36 -7.10
C PHE A 38 4.43 -0.16 -6.84
N ASP A 39 5.19 0.00 -7.92
CA ASP A 39 6.57 0.46 -7.90
C ASP A 39 6.90 1.16 -9.23
N PRO A 40 7.58 2.33 -9.23
CA PRO A 40 8.01 2.98 -10.46
C PRO A 40 8.99 2.11 -11.27
N SER A 41 9.77 1.25 -10.61
CA SER A 41 10.67 0.31 -11.29
C SER A 41 9.87 -0.82 -11.96
N ALA A 42 10.03 -0.94 -13.27
CA ALA A 42 9.49 -2.08 -14.03
C ALA A 42 10.10 -3.41 -13.57
N GLU A 43 11.40 -3.43 -13.24
CA GLU A 43 12.09 -4.62 -12.74
C GLU A 43 11.49 -5.11 -11.42
N ALA A 44 11.22 -4.19 -10.49
CA ALA A 44 10.60 -4.54 -9.20
C ALA A 44 9.19 -5.14 -9.37
N ARG A 45 8.44 -4.65 -10.36
CA ARG A 45 7.14 -5.23 -10.74
C ARG A 45 7.32 -6.61 -11.37
N GLU A 46 8.24 -6.76 -12.32
CA GLU A 46 8.46 -8.03 -13.01
C GLU A 46 8.87 -9.16 -12.05
N ALA A 47 9.57 -8.84 -10.96
CA ALA A 47 9.92 -9.81 -9.91
C ALA A 47 8.70 -10.45 -9.19
N LEU A 48 7.50 -9.89 -9.39
CA LEU A 48 6.22 -10.40 -8.88
C LEU A 48 5.25 -10.77 -10.02
N SER A 49 5.72 -10.72 -11.27
CA SER A 49 4.95 -11.11 -12.45
C SER A 49 4.52 -12.57 -12.33
N GLY A 50 3.23 -12.84 -12.49
CA GLY A 50 2.65 -14.19 -12.34
C GLY A 50 2.38 -14.63 -10.89
N GLU A 51 2.72 -13.83 -9.87
CA GLU A 51 2.40 -14.18 -8.49
C GLU A 51 0.88 -14.15 -8.26
N THR A 52 0.30 -15.29 -7.90
CA THR A 52 -1.15 -15.41 -7.73
C THR A 52 -1.63 -14.51 -6.59
N GLY A 53 -2.67 -13.72 -6.86
CA GLY A 53 -3.24 -12.78 -5.89
C GLY A 53 -2.56 -11.41 -5.86
N VAL A 54 -1.51 -11.17 -6.65
CA VAL A 54 -0.86 -9.86 -6.78
C VAL A 54 -1.21 -9.23 -8.13
N ARG A 55 -1.68 -7.98 -8.11
CA ARG A 55 -1.97 -7.16 -9.30
C ARG A 55 -1.00 -5.99 -9.34
N LEU A 56 -0.20 -5.90 -10.40
CA LEU A 56 0.88 -4.91 -10.50
C LEU A 56 0.43 -3.66 -11.26
N HIS A 57 0.88 -2.49 -10.80
CA HIS A 57 0.51 -1.18 -11.35
C HIS A 57 1.77 -0.35 -11.56
N ALA A 58 1.89 0.27 -12.74
CA ALA A 58 2.97 1.22 -13.03
C ALA A 58 2.70 2.62 -12.45
N GLU A 59 1.44 2.92 -12.14
CA GLU A 59 0.99 4.23 -11.67
C GLU A 59 0.37 4.13 -10.27
N LEU A 60 0.76 5.04 -9.38
CA LEU A 60 0.29 5.05 -7.99
C LEU A 60 -1.23 5.20 -7.92
N ALA A 61 -1.78 6.17 -8.66
CA ALA A 61 -3.21 6.44 -8.68
C ALA A 61 -4.02 5.21 -9.12
N ALA A 62 -3.59 4.51 -10.18
CA ALA A 62 -4.24 3.30 -10.66
C ALA A 62 -4.25 2.19 -9.59
N SER A 63 -3.15 2.04 -8.86
CA SER A 63 -3.04 1.04 -7.79
C SER A 63 -4.01 1.31 -6.63
N VAL A 64 -4.22 2.57 -6.27
CA VAL A 64 -5.07 3.01 -5.15
C VAL A 64 -6.55 2.99 -5.55
N GLN A 65 -6.87 3.43 -6.77
CA GLN A 65 -8.24 3.47 -7.29
C GLN A 65 -8.80 2.10 -7.65
N ALA A 66 -7.95 1.09 -7.82
CA ALA A 66 -8.38 -0.27 -8.11
C ALA A 66 -9.00 -0.99 -6.88
N GLN A 67 -8.92 -0.40 -5.68
CA GLN A 67 -9.59 -0.89 -4.49
C GLN A 67 -11.08 -0.52 -4.52
N THR A 68 -11.96 -1.51 -4.30
CA THR A 68 -13.42 -1.32 -4.38
C THR A 68 -14.08 -1.01 -3.03
N ALA A 69 -13.31 -1.09 -1.95
CA ALA A 69 -13.74 -0.79 -0.59
C ALA A 69 -12.89 0.38 -0.02
N ARG A 70 -13.01 0.60 1.29
CA ARG A 70 -12.14 1.51 2.05
C ARG A 70 -10.68 1.28 1.65
N ARG A 71 -9.99 2.34 1.22
CA ARG A 71 -8.64 2.20 0.68
C ARG A 71 -7.67 1.92 1.82
N LEU A 72 -6.83 0.92 1.65
CA LEU A 72 -5.74 0.57 2.55
C LEU A 72 -4.44 0.65 1.75
N VAL A 73 -3.59 1.62 2.07
CA VAL A 73 -2.30 1.83 1.42
C VAL A 73 -1.19 1.59 2.43
N TRP A 74 -0.23 0.72 2.08
CA TRP A 74 0.90 0.36 2.92
C TRP A 74 2.20 0.74 2.23
N LEU A 75 2.90 1.72 2.79
CA LEU A 75 4.19 2.18 2.32
C LEU A 75 5.30 1.26 2.80
N MET A 76 6.08 0.73 1.87
CA MET A 76 7.27 -0.10 2.12
C MET A 76 8.48 0.59 1.48
N LEU A 77 8.63 1.88 1.80
CA LEU A 77 9.62 2.78 1.21
C LEU A 77 10.74 3.12 2.23
N PRO A 78 11.92 3.54 1.74
CA PRO A 78 12.94 4.09 2.62
C PRO A 78 12.48 5.41 3.23
N ALA A 79 12.91 5.68 4.46
CA ALA A 79 12.65 6.94 5.14
C ALA A 79 13.26 8.13 4.38
N GLY A 80 12.63 9.30 4.51
CA GLY A 80 13.08 10.55 3.88
C GLY A 80 12.27 10.93 2.65
N ALA A 81 12.91 11.64 1.72
CA ALA A 81 12.24 12.38 0.65
C ALA A 81 11.29 11.54 -0.23
N ILE A 82 11.63 10.28 -0.51
CA ILE A 82 10.80 9.38 -1.32
C ILE A 82 9.46 9.11 -0.61
N THR A 83 9.50 8.83 0.69
CA THR A 83 8.28 8.62 1.49
C THR A 83 7.45 9.90 1.55
N GLU A 84 8.07 11.06 1.82
CA GLU A 84 7.36 12.35 1.88
C GLU A 84 6.69 12.74 0.55
N GLN A 85 7.37 12.55 -0.58
CA GLN A 85 6.78 12.80 -1.91
C GLN A 85 5.60 11.86 -2.20
N THR A 86 5.73 10.60 -1.81
CA THR A 86 4.65 9.61 -1.97
C THR A 86 3.44 9.97 -1.12
N LEU A 87 3.67 10.42 0.12
CA LEU A 87 2.63 10.90 1.01
C LEU A 87 1.87 12.07 0.40
N LEU A 88 2.56 13.09 -0.10
CA LEU A 88 1.93 14.23 -0.77
C LEU A 88 1.10 13.81 -1.98
N ALA A 89 1.58 12.87 -2.79
CA ALA A 89 0.80 12.34 -3.91
C ALA A 89 -0.49 11.63 -3.42
N LEU A 90 -0.40 10.89 -2.32
CA LEU A 90 -1.53 10.17 -1.73
C LEU A 90 -2.59 11.08 -1.11
N GLU A 91 -2.24 12.29 -0.66
CA GLU A 91 -3.22 13.27 -0.13
C GLU A 91 -4.33 13.56 -1.13
N SER A 92 -4.02 13.58 -2.43
CA SER A 92 -4.99 13.80 -3.50
C SER A 92 -5.81 12.57 -3.90
N LEU A 93 -5.38 11.38 -3.47
CA LEU A 93 -5.94 10.08 -3.87
C LEU A 93 -6.78 9.42 -2.78
N LEU A 94 -6.51 9.78 -1.53
CA LEU A 94 -7.18 9.23 -0.36
C LEU A 94 -8.32 10.14 0.08
N GLN A 95 -9.30 9.54 0.75
CA GLN A 95 -10.48 10.22 1.27
C GLN A 95 -10.61 9.98 2.77
N PRO A 96 -11.38 10.83 3.49
CA PRO A 96 -11.64 10.62 4.90
C PRO A 96 -12.13 9.21 5.17
N GLY A 97 -11.50 8.57 6.16
CA GLY A 97 -11.75 7.18 6.47
C GLY A 97 -10.84 6.20 5.75
N ASP A 98 -10.07 6.53 4.72
CA ASP A 98 -9.04 5.61 4.19
C ASP A 98 -7.92 5.34 5.23
N VAL A 99 -7.16 4.28 5.04
CA VAL A 99 -6.06 3.87 5.94
C VAL A 99 -4.74 3.94 5.22
N LEU A 100 -3.80 4.62 5.85
CA LEU A 100 -2.42 4.66 5.43
C LEU A 100 -1.54 4.03 6.51
N VAL A 101 -0.68 3.09 6.11
CA VAL A 101 0.27 2.40 6.97
C VAL A 101 1.69 2.73 6.49
N ASP A 102 2.50 3.31 7.36
CA ASP A 102 3.93 3.46 7.13
C ASP A 102 4.66 2.24 7.70
N GLY A 103 5.07 1.32 6.82
CA GLY A 103 5.86 0.13 7.16
C GLY A 103 7.36 0.32 6.97
N GLY A 104 7.81 1.53 6.63
CA GLY A 104 9.22 1.86 6.52
C GLY A 104 9.92 1.91 7.87
N ASN A 105 11.25 1.91 7.85
CA ASN A 105 12.05 2.12 9.06
C ASN A 105 12.24 3.63 9.32
N ALA A 106 11.14 4.37 9.40
CA ALA A 106 11.14 5.80 9.67
C ALA A 106 11.32 6.10 11.16
N ASN A 107 11.79 7.31 11.49
CA ASN A 107 11.82 7.78 12.86
C ASN A 107 10.37 7.94 13.37
N TYR A 108 10.09 7.44 14.57
CA TYR A 108 8.75 7.49 15.15
C TYR A 108 8.25 8.93 15.38
N LEU A 109 9.15 9.90 15.55
CA LEU A 109 8.79 11.32 15.67
C LEU A 109 8.18 11.85 14.37
N ASP A 110 8.75 11.47 13.23
CA ASP A 110 8.20 11.83 11.92
C ASP A 110 6.81 11.22 11.74
N SER A 111 6.63 9.96 12.20
CA SER A 111 5.32 9.29 12.16
C SER A 111 4.26 10.02 13.00
N GLN A 112 4.62 10.52 14.19
CA GLN A 112 3.72 11.32 15.01
C GLN A 112 3.37 12.67 14.38
N GLN A 113 4.35 13.32 13.73
CA GLN A 113 4.10 14.57 13.02
C GLN A 113 3.15 14.34 11.84
N ARG A 114 3.39 13.30 11.04
CA ARG A 114 2.50 12.91 9.93
C ARG A 114 1.09 12.60 10.43
N ALA A 115 0.93 11.81 11.49
CA ALA A 115 -0.38 11.48 12.03
C ALA A 115 -1.20 12.70 12.49
N ARG A 116 -0.55 13.82 12.86
CA ARG A 116 -1.25 15.08 13.20
C ARG A 116 -1.71 15.86 11.97
N HIS A 117 -0.97 15.74 10.87
CA HIS A 117 -1.27 16.38 9.58
C HIS A 117 -2.38 15.63 8.82
N TRP A 118 -2.33 14.30 8.85
CA TRP A 118 -3.29 13.40 8.22
C TRP A 118 -4.53 13.24 9.12
N LYS A 119 -5.65 13.90 8.77
CA LYS A 119 -6.94 13.81 9.48
C LYS A 119 -7.97 13.01 8.70
#